data_AF-A0AAV9ZSP3-F1
#
_entry.id   AF-A0AAV9ZSP3-F1
#
_cell.length_a   1.000
_cell.length_b   1.000
_cell.length_c   1.000
_cell.angle_alpha   90.00
_cell.angle_beta   90.00
_cell.angle_gamma   90.00
#
_symmetry.space_group_name_H-M   'P 1'
#
loop_
_entity.id
_entity.type
_entity.pdbx_description
1 polymer ?
#
loop_
_entity_poly.entity_id
_entity_poly.type
_entity_poly.pdbx_seq_one_letter_code
_entity_poly.pdbx_strand_id
1 'polypeptide(L)'
;VLTGEEDETTVLAVFGKLFQMEGDQWKERGVGTLKLNSGGVAPRLLMRNNKVHKIILNVKLFPEMWCTYTCTLAPYSHYVRFGALEGGVATQYTLR
;
A
#
# COMPACT_ATOMS: atom_id res chain seq x y z
N VAL A 1 -23.26 -3.60 3.00
CA VAL A 1 -22.32 -2.87 2.13
C VAL A 1 -21.47 -3.90 1.43
N LEU A 2 -21.59 -4.04 0.11
CA LEU A 2 -20.71 -4.88 -0.69
C LEU A 2 -19.34 -4.22 -0.71
N THR A 3 -18.27 -4.92 -0.31
CA THR A 3 -16.94 -4.31 -0.17
C THR A 3 -16.19 -4.20 -1.50
N GLY A 4 -16.66 -4.90 -2.54
CA GLY A 4 -15.97 -5.03 -3.82
C GLY A 4 -14.64 -5.80 -3.72
N GLU A 5 -14.47 -6.57 -2.65
CA GLU A 5 -13.31 -7.44 -2.37
C GLU A 5 -13.73 -8.93 -2.36
N GLU A 6 -15.00 -9.26 -2.62
CA GLU A 6 -15.59 -10.59 -2.38
C GLU A 6 -15.07 -11.68 -3.34
N ASP A 7 -14.69 -11.31 -4.56
CA ASP A 7 -14.09 -12.21 -5.57
C ASP A 7 -12.55 -12.26 -5.49
N GLU A 8 -11.97 -11.65 -4.45
CA GLU A 8 -10.52 -11.56 -4.27
C GLU A 8 -10.03 -12.49 -3.15
N THR A 9 -8.87 -13.11 -3.38
CA THR A 9 -8.14 -13.87 -2.37
C THR A 9 -6.99 -13.02 -1.83
N THR A 10 -7.00 -12.75 -0.52
CA THR A 10 -5.89 -12.08 0.16
C THR A 10 -4.71 -13.04 0.31
N VAL A 11 -3.60 -12.73 -0.35
CA VAL A 11 -2.35 -13.52 -0.31
C VAL A 11 -1.46 -13.08 0.85
N LEU A 12 -1.47 -11.79 1.17
CA LEU A 12 -0.68 -11.20 2.25
C LEU A 12 -1.51 -10.10 2.94
N ALA A 13 -1.35 -10.00 4.26
CA ALA A 13 -1.88 -8.90 5.05
C ALA A 13 -0.83 -8.45 6.07
N VAL A 14 -0.47 -7.17 6.07
CA VAL A 14 0.51 -6.59 6.98
C VAL A 14 -0.04 -5.31 7.58
N PHE A 15 0.00 -5.19 8.90
CA PHE A 15 -0.35 -3.96 9.60
C PHE A 15 0.81 -2.98 9.55
N GLY A 16 0.54 -1.71 9.25
CA GLY A 16 1.56 -0.69 9.22
C GLY A 16 1.01 0.71 9.01
N LYS A 17 1.94 1.66 8.89
CA LYS A 17 1.66 3.06 8.59
C LYS A 17 2.14 3.37 7.18
N LEU A 18 1.22 3.88 6.35
CA LEU A 18 1.50 4.28 4.98
C LEU A 18 1.85 5.76 4.90
N PHE A 19 2.92 6.05 4.19
CA PHE A 19 3.35 7.38 3.82
C PHE A 19 3.36 7.52 2.30
N GLN A 20 3.03 8.72 1.82
CA GLN A 20 3.12 9.10 0.41
C GLN A 20 4.18 10.19 0.25
N MET A 21 4.94 10.13 -0.84
CA MET A 21 5.81 11.24 -1.23
C MET A 21 5.00 12.34 -1.90
N GLU A 22 5.06 13.55 -1.34
CA GLU A 22 4.49 14.77 -1.93
C GLU A 22 5.60 15.81 -2.05
N GLY A 23 6.02 16.10 -3.29
CA GLY A 23 7.25 16.87 -3.54
C GLY A 23 8.45 16.11 -2.99
N ASP A 24 9.19 16.74 -2.08
CA ASP A 24 10.36 16.15 -1.40
C ASP A 24 10.06 15.74 0.05
N GLN A 25 8.78 15.57 0.42
CA GLN A 25 8.38 15.26 1.79
C GLN A 25 7.49 14.02 1.87
N TRP A 26 7.79 13.16 2.85
CA TRP A 26 6.92 12.04 3.21
C TRP A 26 5.78 12.53 4.10
N LYS A 27 4.53 12.38 3.63
CA LYS A 27 3.32 12.68 4.41
C LYS A 27 2.63 11.40 4.83
N GLU A 28 2.19 11.35 6.08
CA GLU A 28 1.39 10.23 6.59
C GLU A 28 0.04 10.20 5.89
N ARG A 29 -0.29 9.07 5.27
CA ARG A 29 -1.57 8.87 4.59
C ARG A 29 -2.55 8.07 5.44
N GLY A 30 -2.05 7.20 6.32
CA GLY A 30 -2.85 6.56 7.35
C GLY A 30 -2.26 5.27 7.91
N VAL A 31 -2.92 4.74 8.93
CA VAL A 31 -2.53 3.49 9.61
C VAL A 31 -3.61 2.44 9.36
N GLY A 32 -3.19 1.21 9.04
CA GLY A 32 -4.11 0.11 8.75
C GLY A 32 -3.42 -1.14 8.25
N THR A 33 -4.21 -2.06 7.70
CA THR A 33 -3.71 -3.31 7.12
C THR A 33 -3.57 -3.16 5.61
N LEU A 34 -2.34 -3.22 5.12
CA LEU A 34 -2.05 -3.38 3.70
C LEU A 34 -2.29 -4.83 3.30
N LYS A 35 -3.14 -5.04 2.32
CA LYS A 35 -3.43 -6.34 1.73
C LYS A 35 -2.86 -6.43 0.31
N LEU A 36 -2.24 -7.56 0.00
CA LEU A 36 -2.04 -8.00 -1.38
C LEU A 36 -3.18 -8.95 -1.72
N ASN A 37 -4.06 -8.49 -2.60
CA ASN A 37 -5.17 -9.28 -3.09
C ASN A 37 -4.84 -9.79 -4.50
N SER A 38 -5.20 -11.05 -4.75
CA SER A 38 -5.10 -11.72 -6.04
C SER A 38 -6.47 -12.31 -6.42
N GLY A 39 -6.67 -12.66 -7.68
CA GLY A 39 -8.00 -13.05 -8.19
C GLY A 39 -8.81 -11.85 -8.68
N GLY A 40 -10.02 -12.11 -9.18
CA GLY A 40 -10.86 -11.10 -9.83
C GLY A 40 -10.26 -10.60 -11.15
N VAL A 41 -10.32 -9.28 -11.39
CA VAL A 41 -9.89 -8.63 -12.65
C VAL A 41 -8.37 -8.46 -12.72
N ALA A 42 -7.72 -8.09 -11.62
CA ALA A 42 -6.26 -7.89 -11.55
C ALA A 42 -5.75 -7.86 -10.10
N PRO A 43 -4.55 -8.39 -9.82
CA PRO A 43 -3.96 -8.30 -8.49
C PRO A 43 -3.68 -6.84 -8.09
N ARG A 44 -3.86 -6.52 -6.81
CA ARG A 44 -3.76 -5.15 -6.30
C ARG A 44 -3.26 -5.07 -4.87
N LEU A 45 -2.69 -3.93 -4.54
CA LEU A 45 -2.48 -3.50 -3.16
C LEU A 45 -3.68 -2.67 -2.70
N LEU A 46 -4.25 -3.06 -1.57
CA LEU A 46 -5.39 -2.40 -0.96
C LEU A 46 -5.11 -2.12 0.52
N MET A 47 -5.36 -0.90 0.96
CA MET A 47 -5.22 -0.54 2.37
C MET A 47 -6.39 0.33 2.81
N ARG A 48 -6.97 -0.01 3.96
CA ARG A 48 -8.01 0.78 4.62
C ARG A 48 -7.47 1.34 5.93
N ASN A 49 -7.84 2.57 6.25
CA ASN A 49 -7.54 3.15 7.55
C ASN A 49 -8.27 2.39 8.66
N ASN A 50 -7.56 2.03 9.73
CA ASN A 50 -8.12 1.19 10.80
C ASN A 50 -9.24 1.87 11.61
N LYS A 51 -9.24 3.20 11.71
CA LYS A 51 -10.22 3.94 12.51
C LYS A 51 -11.45 4.32 11.70
N VAL A 52 -11.25 4.85 10.49
CA VAL A 52 -12.35 5.39 9.66
C VAL A 52 -12.80 4.42 8.57
N HIS A 53 -12.11 3.29 8.39
CA HIS A 53 -12.37 2.26 7.37
C HIS A 53 -12.37 2.74 5.90
N LYS A 54 -12.00 4.01 5.66
CA LYS A 54 -11.80 4.59 4.33
C LYS A 54 -10.60 3.94 3.65
N ILE A 55 -10.72 3.72 2.34
CA ILE A 55 -9.62 3.26 1.49
C ILE A 55 -8.57 4.38 1.44
N ILE A 56 -7.33 4.05 1.81
CA ILE A 56 -6.18 4.96 1.77
C ILE A 56 -5.17 4.58 0.69
N LEU A 57 -5.23 3.35 0.17
CA LEU A 57 -4.47 2.91 -1.00
C LEU A 57 -5.30 1.89 -1.78
N ASN A 58 -5.38 2.04 -3.09
CA ASN A 58 -5.98 1.06 -4.00
C ASN A 58 -5.27 1.14 -5.36
N VAL A 59 -4.22 0.34 -5.52
CA VAL A 59 -3.36 0.38 -6.71
C VAL A 59 -3.20 -1.02 -7.29
N LYS A 60 -3.35 -1.13 -8.60
CA LYS A 60 -3.12 -2.41 -9.30
C LYS A 60 -1.62 -2.69 -9.34
N LEU A 61 -1.25 -3.96 -9.24
CA LEU A 61 0.09 -4.39 -9.58
C LEU A 61 0.26 -4.33 -11.11
N PHE A 62 1.47 -4.02 -11.55
CA PHE A 62 1.84 -4.01 -12.96
C PHE A 62 3.25 -4.58 -13.13
N PRO A 63 3.59 -5.11 -14.32
CA PRO A 63 4.95 -5.58 -14.60
C PRO A 63 5.97 -4.47 -14.32
N GLU A 64 7.13 -4.84 -13.77
CA GLU A 64 8.22 -3.90 -13.45
C GLU A 64 7.91 -2.86 -12.36
N MET A 65 6.80 -3.03 -11.62
CA MET A 65 6.55 -2.23 -10.42
C MET A 65 7.71 -2.39 -9.42
N TRP A 66 8.47 -1.33 -9.20
CA TRP A 66 9.62 -1.36 -8.32
C TRP A 66 9.19 -1.42 -6.85
N CYS A 67 9.89 -2.24 -6.07
CA CYS A 67 9.78 -2.28 -4.62
C CYS A 67 11.15 -2.47 -3.99
N THR A 68 11.35 -1.92 -2.80
CA THR A 68 12.60 -2.02 -2.06
C THR A 68 12.30 -2.17 -0.58
N TYR A 69 12.92 -3.15 0.04
CA TYR A 69 12.92 -3.32 1.48
C TYR A 69 14.16 -2.63 2.07
N THR A 70 13.96 -1.88 3.14
CA THR A 70 15.04 -1.21 3.88
C THR A 70 14.88 -1.52 5.36
N CYS A 71 15.96 -2.01 5.98
CA CYS A 71 16.06 -2.17 7.42
C CYS A 71 17.14 -1.22 7.93
N THR A 72 16.80 -0.30 8.83
CA THR A 72 17.77 0.63 9.43
C THR A 72 18.19 0.11 10.80
N LEU A 73 19.49 0.15 11.12
CA LEU A 73 20.02 -0.33 12.41
C LEU A 73 19.61 0.57 13.59
N ALA A 74 19.37 1.86 13.35
CA ALA A 74 18.93 2.80 14.39
C ALA A 74 17.98 3.85 13.78
N PRO A 75 16.79 4.09 14.37
CA PRO A 75 16.05 3.16 15.24
C PRO A 75 15.69 1.91 14.43
N TYR A 76 15.87 0.69 14.94
CA TYR A 76 15.50 -0.55 14.24
C TYR A 76 14.13 -0.44 13.58
N SER A 77 14.11 -0.22 12.27
CA SER A 77 12.89 0.11 11.54
C SER A 77 12.91 -0.57 10.18
N HIS A 78 11.80 -1.22 9.88
CA HIS A 78 11.56 -1.90 8.62
C HIS A 78 10.68 -1.00 7.76
N TYR A 79 11.09 -0.80 6.51
CA TYR A 79 10.34 -0.02 5.55
C TYR A 79 10.25 -0.78 4.24
N VAL A 80 9.07 -0.80 3.64
CA VAL A 80 8.88 -1.22 2.24
C VAL A 80 8.54 0.02 1.44
N ARG A 81 9.41 0.37 0.50
CA ARG A 81 9.20 1.45 -0.48
C ARG A 81 8.77 0.86 -1.80
N PHE A 82 7.78 1.48 -2.43
CA PHE A 82 7.31 1.05 -3.75
C PHE A 82 6.73 2.23 -4.53
N GLY A 83 6.81 2.14 -5.85
CA GLY A 83 6.15 3.09 -6.74
C GLY A 83 4.86 2.49 -7.25
N ALA A 84 3.79 3.28 -7.27
CA ALA A 84 2.50 2.85 -7.81
C ALA A 84 1.90 3.93 -8.71
N LEU A 85 0.97 3.51 -9.58
CA LEU A 85 0.18 4.42 -10.39
C LEU A 85 -1.17 4.63 -9.71
N GLU A 86 -1.36 5.80 -9.11
CA GLU A 86 -2.64 6.22 -8.52
C GLU A 86 -3.27 7.30 -9.41
N GLY A 87 -4.44 7.00 -9.99
CA GLY A 87 -5.11 7.94 -10.90
C GLY A 87 -4.32 8.31 -12.16
N GLY A 88 -3.40 7.43 -12.60
CA GLY A 88 -2.50 7.68 -13.74
C GLY A 88 -1.22 8.44 -13.38
N VAL A 89 -1.04 8.82 -12.11
CA VAL A 89 0.16 9.53 -11.63
C VAL A 89 1.07 8.56 -10.90
N ALA A 90 2.33 8.52 -11.32
CA ALA A 90 3.38 7.76 -10.63
C ALA A 90 3.67 8.41 -9.27
N THR A 91 3.39 7.65 -8.20
CA THR A 91 3.50 8.11 -6.82
C THR A 91 4.33 7.11 -6.02
N GLN A 92 5.19 7.63 -5.15
CA GLN A 92 6.01 6.79 -4.27
C GLN A 92 5.34 6.64 -2.91
N TYR A 93 5.34 5.43 -2.38
CA TYR A 93 4.84 5.11 -1.06
C TYR A 93 5.89 4.42 -0.22
N THR A 94 5.80 4.62 1.09
CA THR A 94 6.55 3.86 2.10
C THR A 94 5.56 3.27 3.09
N LEU A 95 5.63 1.95 3.31
CA LEU A 95 4.99 1.30 4.45
C LEU A 95 6.05 1.11 5.55
N ARG A 96 5.75 1.57 6.76
CA ARG A 96 6.52 1.35 7.99
C ARG A 96 5.76 0.44 8.94
#